data_AF-A0A9N8L8R0-F1
#
_entry.id   AF-A0A9N8L8R0-F1
#
_cell.length_a   1.000
_cell.length_b   1.000
_cell.length_c   1.000
_cell.angle_alpha   90.00
_cell.angle_beta   90.00
_cell.angle_gamma   90.00
#
_symmetry.space_group_name_H-M   'P 1'
#
loop_
_entity.id
_entity.type
_entity.pdbx_description
1 polymer ?
#
loop_
_entity_poly.entity_id
_entity_poly.type
_entity_poly.pdbx_seq_one_letter_code
_entity_poly.pdbx_strand_id
1 'polypeptide(L)'
;MKFAAVLASILTLGAVPALAASFQERFPTRKCGTTKFDAFAEITNQQLIKAYSQQTVQAFATRSVPVYWHTITSGSTGTISSSQIQNQINVLNQDYANYGYSFTLAGSDSTSNSDWFNNMDDGTSQERSMKTSLRRGGANALNVYTVNFQNGLLGFATFPQDYSSATWKDGVVIQYNSLPGGSLAPYNLGRTATHEIGHWLGLFHVFQGGCSGNGDYVTDTPAQSTATSGCPSSQDSCSGGGVDSVHNYMDYSNDSCMNQFSSGQATRMQALTKTYRGI
;
A
#
# COMPACT_ATOMS: atom_id res chain seq x y z
N MET A 1 -4.34 74.94 53.24
CA MET A 1 -4.99 74.56 51.97
C MET A 1 -3.92 74.43 50.89
N LYS A 2 -3.60 73.21 50.46
CA LYS A 2 -3.19 72.85 49.09
C LYS A 2 -2.98 71.33 49.02
N PHE A 3 -3.54 70.76 47.96
CA PHE A 3 -3.78 69.36 47.68
C PHE A 3 -2.49 68.59 47.34
N ALA A 4 -2.45 67.30 47.68
CA ALA A 4 -1.54 66.33 47.07
C ALA A 4 -2.34 65.07 46.68
N ALA A 5 -2.20 64.67 45.42
CA ALA A 5 -2.94 63.62 44.74
C ALA A 5 -2.48 62.22 45.16
N VAL A 6 -3.42 61.28 45.25
CA VAL A 6 -3.16 59.85 45.39
C VAL A 6 -3.27 59.19 44.01
N LEU A 7 -2.16 58.66 43.50
CA LEU A 7 -2.15 57.78 42.33
C LEU A 7 -2.59 56.36 42.75
N ALA A 8 -3.63 55.85 42.10
CA ALA A 8 -4.01 54.44 42.17
C ALA A 8 -3.29 53.66 41.05
N SER A 9 -2.40 52.74 41.42
CA SER A 9 -1.78 51.80 40.50
C SER A 9 -2.71 50.62 40.26
N ILE A 10 -3.25 50.51 39.05
CA ILE A 10 -4.04 49.37 38.58
C ILE A 10 -3.05 48.31 38.08
N LEU A 11 -2.98 47.15 38.76
CA LEU A 11 -2.32 45.95 38.23
C LEU A 11 -3.19 45.35 37.13
N THR A 12 -2.71 45.37 35.88
CA THR A 12 -3.27 44.58 34.79
C THR A 12 -2.50 43.26 34.67
N LEU A 13 -3.14 42.14 35.03
CA LEU A 13 -2.67 40.81 34.64
C LEU A 13 -2.91 40.66 33.13
N GLY A 14 -1.85 40.79 32.34
CA GLY A 14 -1.87 40.40 30.93
C GLY A 14 -1.87 38.88 30.81
N ALA A 15 -2.98 38.29 30.39
CA ALA A 15 -3.02 36.90 29.95
C ALA A 15 -2.28 36.80 28.60
N VAL A 16 -1.17 36.07 28.56
CA VAL A 16 -0.46 35.76 27.33
C VAL A 16 -1.20 34.59 26.66
N PRO A 17 -1.74 34.73 25.44
CA PRO A 17 -2.31 33.58 24.74
C PRO A 17 -1.16 32.66 24.33
N ALA A 18 -1.12 31.46 24.93
CA ALA A 18 -0.29 30.38 24.42
C ALA A 18 -0.83 29.97 23.05
N LEU A 19 -0.19 30.46 21.98
CA LEU A 19 -0.35 29.90 20.65
C LEU A 19 0.20 28.47 20.68
N ALA A 20 -0.70 27.50 20.87
CA ALA A 20 -0.42 26.11 20.55
C ALA A 20 -0.26 26.01 19.03
N ALA A 21 0.97 26.23 18.53
CA ALA A 21 1.34 25.81 17.20
C ALA A 21 1.26 24.28 17.18
N SER A 22 0.22 23.74 16.54
CA SER A 22 0.16 22.33 16.20
C SER A 22 1.35 22.02 15.29
N PHE A 23 2.40 21.43 15.86
CA PHE A 23 3.40 20.71 15.10
C PHE A 23 2.70 19.49 14.50
N GLN A 24 2.02 19.70 13.38
CA GLN A 24 1.71 18.59 12.49
C GLN A 24 3.04 18.28 11.81
N GLU A 25 3.80 17.35 12.41
CA GLU A 25 4.97 16.79 11.75
C GLU A 25 4.53 16.40 10.35
N ARG A 26 5.13 17.05 9.35
CA ARG A 26 4.84 16.80 7.95
C ARG A 26 5.53 15.49 7.59
N PHE A 27 4.95 14.39 8.06
CA PHE A 27 5.39 13.06 7.67
C PHE A 27 5.36 12.99 6.14
N PRO A 28 6.42 12.46 5.50
CA PRO A 28 6.41 12.30 4.05
C PRO A 28 5.22 11.41 3.68
N THR A 29 4.35 11.89 2.79
CA THR A 29 3.20 11.14 2.29
C THR A 29 3.67 9.80 1.71
N ARG A 30 2.88 8.72 1.90
CA ARG A 30 3.12 7.42 1.25
C ARG A 30 3.32 7.64 -0.25
N LYS A 31 4.30 6.94 -0.82
CA LYS A 31 4.57 6.93 -2.25
C LYS A 31 4.67 5.48 -2.72
N CYS A 32 3.81 5.10 -3.67
CA CYS A 32 3.86 3.83 -4.38
C CYS A 32 4.42 4.02 -5.80
N GLY A 33 5.20 3.05 -6.27
CA GLY A 33 5.79 3.03 -7.62
C GLY A 33 4.88 2.38 -8.66
N THR A 34 3.83 1.69 -8.22
CA THR A 34 2.88 1.01 -9.08
C THR A 34 1.93 2.00 -9.77
N THR A 35 2.38 2.57 -10.89
CA THR A 35 1.67 3.67 -11.58
C THR A 35 1.20 3.31 -12.99
N LYS A 36 1.48 2.09 -13.46
CA LYS A 36 1.13 1.68 -14.83
C LYS A 36 -0.38 1.46 -14.98
N PHE A 37 -1.00 2.26 -15.85
CA PHE A 37 -2.35 2.02 -16.34
C PHE A 37 -2.30 1.62 -17.82
N ASP A 38 -2.95 0.51 -18.16
CA ASP A 38 -3.14 0.06 -19.54
C ASP A 38 -4.64 0.00 -19.83
N ALA A 39 -5.13 0.97 -20.59
CA ALA A 39 -6.54 1.09 -20.94
C ALA A 39 -7.06 -0.11 -21.74
N PHE A 40 -6.22 -0.70 -22.59
CA PHE A 40 -6.62 -1.83 -23.42
C PHE A 40 -6.73 -3.11 -22.58
N ALA A 41 -5.75 -3.34 -21.71
CA ALA A 41 -5.83 -4.42 -20.73
C ALA A 41 -7.07 -4.24 -19.84
N GLU A 42 -7.40 -3.00 -19.46
CA GLU A 42 -8.55 -2.75 -18.59
C GLU A 42 -9.90 -3.06 -19.25
N ILE A 43 -10.08 -2.83 -20.55
CA ILE A 43 -11.28 -3.28 -21.28
C ILE A 43 -11.47 -4.79 -21.13
N THR A 44 -10.38 -5.55 -21.27
CA THR A 44 -10.40 -7.01 -21.11
C THR A 44 -10.70 -7.40 -19.66
N ASN A 45 -10.05 -6.74 -18.69
CA ASN A 45 -10.28 -6.96 -17.26
C ASN A 45 -11.74 -6.78 -16.87
N GLN A 46 -12.40 -5.71 -17.35
CA GLN A 46 -13.81 -5.45 -17.08
C GLN A 46 -14.73 -6.57 -17.61
N GLN A 47 -14.42 -7.13 -18.78
CA GLN A 47 -15.15 -8.28 -19.31
C GLN A 47 -14.97 -9.53 -18.45
N LEU A 48 -13.74 -9.80 -17.99
CA LEU A 48 -13.43 -10.92 -17.11
C LEU A 48 -14.14 -10.79 -15.75
N ILE A 49 -14.11 -9.59 -15.15
CA ILE A 49 -14.78 -9.30 -13.88
C ILE A 49 -16.29 -9.50 -14.02
N LYS A 50 -16.89 -8.95 -15.07
CA LYS A 50 -18.33 -9.14 -15.34
C LYS A 50 -18.70 -10.61 -15.50
N ALA A 51 -17.91 -11.38 -16.26
CA ALA A 51 -18.14 -12.81 -16.45
C ALA A 51 -18.01 -13.59 -15.14
N TYR A 52 -17.01 -13.24 -14.31
CA TYR A 52 -16.81 -13.84 -13.00
C TYR A 52 -18.02 -13.60 -12.08
N SER A 53 -18.47 -12.35 -11.95
CA SER A 53 -19.61 -11.97 -11.10
C SER A 53 -20.93 -12.62 -11.49
N GLN A 54 -21.12 -12.98 -12.77
CA GLN A 54 -22.32 -13.71 -13.22
C GLN A 54 -22.29 -15.20 -12.86
N GLN A 55 -21.11 -15.77 -12.65
CA GLN A 55 -20.93 -17.20 -12.33
C GLN A 55 -20.91 -17.46 -10.82
N THR A 56 -20.49 -16.49 -10.01
CA THR A 56 -20.33 -16.67 -8.56
C THR A 56 -21.54 -16.17 -7.79
N VAL A 57 -22.32 -17.11 -7.25
CA VAL A 57 -23.50 -16.84 -6.38
C VAL A 57 -23.18 -17.08 -4.89
N GLN A 58 -21.90 -17.27 -4.54
CA GLN A 58 -21.45 -17.68 -3.19
C GLN A 58 -20.28 -16.83 -2.69
N ALA A 59 -20.03 -16.89 -1.38
CA ALA A 59 -18.88 -16.28 -0.72
C ALA A 59 -17.55 -16.65 -1.42
N PHE A 60 -16.58 -15.73 -1.40
CA PHE A 60 -15.28 -15.94 -2.05
C PHE A 60 -14.61 -17.21 -1.55
N ALA A 61 -14.32 -18.15 -2.45
CA ALA A 61 -13.49 -19.30 -2.11
C ALA A 61 -12.10 -18.81 -1.69
N THR A 62 -11.62 -19.27 -0.54
CA THR A 62 -10.29 -18.87 -0.04
C THR A 62 -9.20 -19.42 -0.95
N ARG A 63 -8.37 -18.52 -1.48
CA ARG A 63 -7.20 -18.83 -2.32
C ARG A 63 -5.95 -18.81 -1.47
N SER A 64 -5.28 -19.95 -1.39
CA SER A 64 -4.01 -20.05 -0.68
C SER A 64 -2.85 -19.65 -1.59
N VAL A 65 -2.15 -18.57 -1.24
CA VAL A 65 -1.02 -18.03 -1.98
C VAL A 65 0.29 -18.39 -1.26
N PRO A 66 1.16 -19.23 -1.86
CA PRO A 66 2.49 -19.45 -1.32
C PRO A 66 3.35 -18.19 -1.49
N VAL A 67 4.03 -17.79 -0.41
CA VAL A 67 4.90 -16.61 -0.36
C VAL A 67 6.36 -17.03 -0.25
N TYR A 68 7.19 -16.53 -1.17
CA TYR A 68 8.65 -16.59 -1.07
C TYR A 68 9.19 -15.21 -0.70
N TRP A 69 9.91 -15.14 0.41
CA TRP A 69 10.43 -13.89 0.97
C TRP A 69 11.94 -13.76 0.73
N HIS A 70 12.35 -12.68 0.09
CA HIS A 70 13.74 -12.40 -0.27
C HIS A 70 14.24 -11.15 0.44
N THR A 71 15.07 -11.34 1.47
CA THR A 71 15.66 -10.23 2.22
C THR A 71 16.98 -9.78 1.60
N ILE A 72 16.97 -8.65 0.90
CA ILE A 72 18.19 -8.06 0.34
C ILE A 72 18.84 -7.17 1.41
N THR A 73 20.17 -7.26 1.55
CA THR A 73 20.91 -6.48 2.54
C THR A 73 22.12 -5.77 1.93
N SER A 74 22.60 -4.74 2.63
CA SER A 74 23.90 -4.12 2.40
C SER A 74 24.73 -4.27 3.68
N GLY A 75 25.51 -5.34 3.77
CA GLY A 75 26.14 -5.73 5.05
C GLY A 75 25.07 -6.15 6.05
N SER A 76 25.09 -5.58 7.26
CA SER A 76 24.06 -5.81 8.29
C SER A 76 22.79 -4.97 8.09
N THR A 77 22.85 -3.88 7.31
CA THR A 77 21.69 -3.03 7.03
C THR A 77 20.70 -3.77 6.14
N GLY A 78 19.41 -3.70 6.47
CA GLY A 78 18.37 -4.43 5.76
C GLY A 78 18.07 -5.81 6.32
N THR A 79 18.79 -6.25 7.37
CA THR A 79 18.51 -7.53 8.04
C THR A 79 17.08 -7.53 8.59
N ILE A 80 16.33 -8.59 8.28
CA ILE A 80 14.97 -8.82 8.76
C ILE A 80 14.97 -10.18 9.46
N SER A 81 14.43 -10.23 10.68
CA SER A 81 14.31 -11.51 11.41
C SER A 81 13.16 -12.36 10.86
N SER A 82 13.25 -13.68 11.07
CA SER A 82 12.13 -14.59 10.75
C SER A 82 10.84 -14.20 11.47
N SER A 83 10.92 -13.61 12.67
CA SER A 83 9.74 -13.11 13.40
C SER A 83 9.11 -11.89 12.72
N GLN A 84 9.90 -10.96 12.17
CA GLN A 84 9.36 -9.83 11.40
C GLN A 84 8.67 -10.30 10.12
N ILE A 85 9.27 -11.27 9.41
CA ILE A 85 8.64 -11.90 8.23
C ILE A 85 7.31 -12.55 8.63
N GLN A 86 7.30 -13.37 9.69
CA GLN A 86 6.09 -14.03 10.14
C GLN A 86 5.01 -13.03 10.59
N ASN A 87 5.40 -11.94 11.26
CA ASN A 87 4.47 -10.87 11.64
C ASN A 87 3.85 -10.20 10.41
N GLN A 88 4.62 -9.98 9.34
CA GLN A 88 4.06 -9.47 8.09
C GLN A 88 3.07 -10.46 7.48
N ILE A 89 3.39 -11.76 7.45
CA ILE A 89 2.47 -12.80 6.95
C ILE A 89 1.17 -12.84 7.77
N ASN A 90 1.25 -12.64 9.09
CA ASN A 90 0.08 -12.54 9.95
C ASN A 90 -0.78 -11.31 9.62
N VAL A 91 -0.17 -10.14 9.40
CA VAL A 91 -0.87 -8.92 8.96
C VAL A 91 -1.57 -9.14 7.62
N LEU A 92 -0.90 -9.79 6.66
CA LEU A 92 -1.52 -10.11 5.37
C LEU A 92 -2.73 -11.03 5.54
N ASN A 93 -2.61 -12.10 6.34
CA ASN A 93 -3.75 -12.98 6.60
C ASN A 93 -4.90 -12.25 7.33
N GLN A 94 -4.61 -11.31 8.22
CA GLN A 94 -5.63 -10.48 8.87
C GLN A 94 -6.34 -9.56 7.87
N ASP A 95 -5.59 -8.82 7.07
CA ASP A 95 -6.12 -7.82 6.14
C ASP A 95 -6.89 -8.46 4.98
N TYR A 96 -6.55 -9.70 4.59
CA TYR A 96 -7.13 -10.38 3.41
C TYR A 96 -8.13 -11.50 3.68
N ALA A 97 -8.24 -12.02 4.91
CA ALA A 97 -9.07 -13.19 5.20
C ALA A 97 -10.52 -13.04 4.72
N ASN A 98 -11.13 -11.87 4.93
CA ASN A 98 -12.51 -11.59 4.55
C ASN A 98 -12.72 -11.39 3.03
N TYR A 99 -11.63 -11.35 2.26
CA TYR A 99 -11.63 -11.11 0.82
C TYR A 99 -11.17 -12.34 0.01
N GLY A 100 -11.12 -13.50 0.68
CA GLY A 100 -10.92 -14.79 0.04
C GLY A 100 -9.46 -15.11 -0.28
N TYR A 101 -8.51 -14.60 0.51
CA TYR A 101 -7.09 -14.97 0.38
C TYR A 101 -6.49 -15.37 1.73
N SER A 102 -5.56 -16.32 1.66
CA SER A 102 -4.67 -16.67 2.76
C SER A 102 -3.24 -16.80 2.23
N PHE A 103 -2.27 -16.32 2.99
CA PHE A 103 -0.86 -16.31 2.61
C PHE A 103 -0.06 -17.27 3.48
N THR A 104 0.67 -18.17 2.86
CA THR A 104 1.52 -19.15 3.57
C THR A 104 2.98 -18.93 3.21
N LEU A 105 3.85 -18.74 4.20
CA LEU A 105 5.29 -18.62 3.96
C LEU A 105 5.85 -19.97 3.45
N ALA A 106 6.14 -20.05 2.17
CA ALA A 106 6.69 -21.23 1.50
C ALA A 106 8.23 -21.29 1.58
N GLY A 107 8.88 -20.14 1.79
CA GLY A 107 10.31 -20.06 2.04
C GLY A 107 10.77 -18.62 2.24
N SER A 108 11.93 -18.47 2.89
CA SER A 108 12.59 -17.19 3.04
C SER A 108 14.11 -17.35 2.88
N ASP A 109 14.76 -16.38 2.25
CA ASP A 109 16.21 -16.31 2.10
C ASP A 109 16.73 -14.88 2.30
N SER A 110 18.05 -14.74 2.39
CA SER A 110 18.71 -13.44 2.46
C SER A 110 19.90 -13.38 1.50
N THR A 111 20.04 -12.26 0.81
CA THR A 111 21.12 -12.00 -0.15
C THR A 111 21.79 -10.67 0.17
N SER A 112 23.08 -10.71 0.50
CA SER A 112 23.89 -9.51 0.69
C SER A 112 24.34 -8.96 -0.66
N ASN A 113 23.63 -7.95 -1.17
CA ASN A 113 23.97 -7.24 -2.40
C ASN A 113 23.60 -5.76 -2.26
N SER A 114 24.61 -4.93 -1.99
CA SER A 114 24.44 -3.50 -1.76
C SER A 114 23.89 -2.72 -2.95
N ASP A 115 24.14 -3.17 -4.19
CA ASP A 115 23.62 -2.53 -5.39
C ASP A 115 22.12 -2.78 -5.54
N TRP A 116 21.68 -4.04 -5.39
CA TRP A 116 20.25 -4.36 -5.35
C TRP A 116 19.55 -3.70 -4.17
N PHE A 117 20.22 -3.60 -3.03
CA PHE A 117 19.60 -3.02 -1.84
C PHE A 117 19.35 -1.51 -1.97
N ASN A 118 20.30 -0.74 -2.50
CA ASN A 118 20.21 0.73 -2.48
C ASN A 118 19.78 1.36 -3.81
N ASN A 119 19.94 0.65 -4.94
CA ASN A 119 19.70 1.20 -6.28
C ASN A 119 18.51 0.51 -7.00
N MET A 120 17.57 -0.05 -6.24
CA MET A 120 16.35 -0.67 -6.76
C MET A 120 15.32 0.36 -7.21
N ASP A 121 14.73 0.17 -8.39
CA ASP A 121 13.53 0.85 -8.85
C ASP A 121 12.85 0.00 -9.95
N ASP A 122 11.60 0.29 -10.34
CA ASP A 122 10.92 -0.46 -11.40
C ASP A 122 11.63 -0.29 -12.75
N GLY A 123 11.91 -1.40 -13.41
CA GLY A 123 12.52 -1.46 -14.74
C GLY A 123 14.04 -1.30 -14.75
N THR A 124 14.69 -1.18 -13.61
CA THR A 124 16.15 -1.09 -13.54
C THR A 124 16.83 -2.43 -13.84
N SER A 125 18.12 -2.39 -14.16
CA SER A 125 18.93 -3.61 -14.31
C SER A 125 19.05 -4.38 -12.99
N GLN A 126 19.01 -3.67 -11.85
CA GLN A 126 18.98 -4.25 -10.51
C GLN A 126 17.72 -5.08 -10.28
N GLU A 127 16.54 -4.55 -10.61
CA GLU A 127 15.28 -5.29 -10.53
C GLU A 127 15.37 -6.57 -11.36
N ARG A 128 15.80 -6.43 -12.61
CA ARG A 128 15.91 -7.57 -13.52
C ARG A 128 16.86 -8.63 -13.00
N SER A 129 18.06 -8.23 -12.58
CA SER A 129 19.07 -9.15 -12.07
C SER A 129 18.61 -9.85 -10.78
N MET A 130 18.05 -9.10 -9.83
CA MET A 130 17.54 -9.62 -8.56
C MET A 130 16.39 -10.61 -8.79
N LYS A 131 15.32 -10.20 -9.48
CA LYS A 131 14.13 -11.04 -9.65
C LYS A 131 14.41 -12.25 -10.54
N THR A 132 15.24 -12.12 -11.58
CA THR A 132 15.65 -13.27 -12.40
C THR A 132 16.42 -14.30 -11.58
N SER A 133 17.25 -13.86 -10.64
CA SER A 133 18.09 -14.76 -9.83
C SER A 133 17.33 -15.44 -8.69
N LEU A 134 16.39 -14.73 -8.08
CA LEU A 134 15.80 -15.14 -6.80
C LEU A 134 14.38 -15.68 -6.92
N ARG A 135 13.61 -15.31 -7.95
CA ARG A 135 12.20 -15.69 -8.08
C ARG A 135 11.98 -17.19 -7.96
N ARG A 136 10.96 -17.59 -7.21
CA ARG A 136 10.53 -18.97 -7.01
C ARG A 136 9.05 -19.17 -7.34
N GLY A 137 8.70 -20.37 -7.80
CA GLY A 137 7.33 -20.75 -8.13
C GLY A 137 6.80 -20.19 -9.45
N GLY A 138 5.52 -20.45 -9.73
CA GLY A 138 4.83 -20.03 -10.94
C GLY A 138 4.00 -18.76 -10.76
N ALA A 139 2.99 -18.56 -11.61
CA ALA A 139 2.09 -17.40 -11.56
C ALA A 139 1.29 -17.28 -10.26
N ASN A 140 1.08 -18.42 -9.59
CA ASN A 140 0.36 -18.56 -8.33
C ASN A 140 1.19 -18.22 -7.09
N ALA A 141 2.51 -18.06 -7.21
CA ALA A 141 3.42 -17.80 -6.09
C ALA A 141 3.76 -16.31 -5.99
N LEU A 142 3.58 -15.74 -4.81
CA LEU A 142 3.96 -14.37 -4.51
C LEU A 142 5.42 -14.33 -4.07
N ASN A 143 6.23 -13.54 -4.78
CA ASN A 143 7.61 -13.27 -4.39
C ASN A 143 7.67 -11.84 -3.81
N VAL A 144 8.14 -11.71 -2.57
CA VAL A 144 8.28 -10.43 -1.87
C VAL A 144 9.77 -10.14 -1.66
N TYR A 145 10.22 -8.96 -2.09
CA TYR A 145 11.61 -8.52 -1.97
C TYR A 145 11.70 -7.31 -1.07
N THR A 146 12.66 -7.28 -0.14
CA THR A 146 12.89 -6.09 0.70
C THR A 146 14.16 -5.37 0.31
N VAL A 147 14.05 -4.06 0.08
CA VAL A 147 15.17 -3.19 -0.35
C VAL A 147 15.14 -1.86 0.43
N ASN A 148 16.06 -0.96 0.12
CA ASN A 148 16.11 0.39 0.66
C ASN A 148 16.00 1.44 -0.45
N PHE A 149 14.78 1.90 -0.68
CA PHE A 149 14.49 3.04 -1.54
C PHE A 149 14.95 4.35 -0.89
N GLN A 150 15.81 5.09 -1.59
CA GLN A 150 16.34 6.37 -1.12
C GLN A 150 15.52 7.57 -1.60
N ASN A 151 14.52 7.35 -2.45
CA ASN A 151 13.71 8.38 -3.13
C ASN A 151 12.30 8.55 -2.52
N GLY A 152 12.09 8.04 -1.31
CA GLY A 152 10.82 8.09 -0.58
C GLY A 152 9.77 7.07 -1.00
N LEU A 153 10.07 6.18 -1.95
CA LEU A 153 9.18 5.08 -2.34
C LEU A 153 9.02 4.07 -1.19
N LEU A 154 7.81 3.55 -0.98
CA LEU A 154 7.57 2.48 -0.02
C LEU A 154 7.50 1.10 -0.67
N GLY A 155 7.08 1.03 -1.93
CA GLY A 155 7.02 -0.21 -2.66
C GLY A 155 6.49 -0.06 -4.07
N PHE A 156 6.53 -1.17 -4.80
CA PHE A 156 5.86 -1.34 -6.07
C PHE A 156 5.56 -2.83 -6.34
N ALA A 157 4.66 -3.08 -7.27
CA ALA A 157 4.20 -4.41 -7.65
C ALA A 157 4.04 -4.55 -9.16
N THR A 158 3.99 -5.80 -9.63
CA THR A 158 3.56 -6.11 -11.00
C THR A 158 2.12 -6.58 -11.02
N PHE A 159 1.29 -5.91 -11.83
CA PHE A 159 -0.11 -6.27 -12.03
C PHE A 159 -0.28 -7.68 -12.62
N PRO A 160 -1.41 -8.37 -12.34
CA PRO A 160 -1.63 -9.75 -12.78
C PRO A 160 -1.64 -9.88 -14.32
N GLN A 161 -2.23 -8.93 -15.04
CA GLN A 161 -2.27 -8.96 -16.51
C GLN A 161 -0.89 -8.83 -17.17
N ASP A 162 0.11 -8.30 -16.46
CA ASP A 162 1.47 -8.12 -16.96
C ASP A 162 2.35 -9.36 -16.75
N TYR A 163 1.85 -10.38 -16.04
CA TYR A 163 2.61 -11.59 -15.73
C TYR A 163 3.15 -12.28 -16.99
N SER A 164 2.32 -12.50 -18.01
CA SER A 164 2.70 -13.25 -19.20
C SER A 164 3.67 -12.50 -20.11
N SER A 165 3.61 -11.16 -20.12
CA SER A 165 4.47 -10.31 -20.95
C SER A 165 5.85 -10.08 -20.33
N ALA A 166 5.96 -10.13 -19.01
CA ALA A 166 7.21 -9.94 -18.27
C ALA A 166 7.28 -10.80 -17.00
N THR A 167 7.31 -12.12 -17.14
CA THR A 167 7.33 -13.07 -16.01
C THR A 167 8.44 -12.80 -15.00
N TRP A 168 9.60 -12.30 -15.45
CA TRP A 168 10.72 -11.94 -14.59
C TRP A 168 10.43 -10.74 -13.67
N LYS A 169 9.49 -9.85 -14.04
CA LYS A 169 9.10 -8.71 -13.19
C LYS A 169 8.18 -9.12 -12.05
N ASP A 170 7.48 -10.23 -12.17
CA ASP A 170 6.40 -10.56 -11.25
C ASP A 170 6.85 -10.66 -9.78
N GLY A 171 6.05 -10.08 -8.90
CA GLY A 171 6.28 -9.98 -7.46
C GLY A 171 6.05 -8.57 -6.92
N VAL A 172 6.42 -8.39 -5.67
CA VAL A 172 6.27 -7.15 -4.89
C VAL A 172 7.61 -6.77 -4.29
N VAL A 173 8.00 -5.50 -4.39
CA VAL A 173 9.20 -4.96 -3.77
C VAL A 173 8.78 -3.92 -2.73
N ILE A 174 9.27 -4.03 -1.50
CA ILE A 174 8.90 -3.14 -0.39
C ILE A 174 10.13 -2.60 0.35
N GLN A 175 9.95 -1.42 0.93
CA GLN A 175 10.90 -0.77 1.80
C GLN A 175 11.11 -1.61 3.08
N TYR A 176 12.34 -2.04 3.34
CA TYR A 176 12.66 -3.06 4.35
C TYR A 176 12.21 -2.68 5.77
N ASN A 177 12.22 -1.40 6.12
CA ASN A 177 11.86 -0.92 7.46
C ASN A 177 10.37 -0.53 7.60
N SER A 178 9.52 -0.86 6.61
CA SER A 178 8.07 -0.67 6.64
C SER A 178 7.28 -1.89 7.18
N LEU A 179 7.98 -2.98 7.50
CA LEU A 179 7.37 -4.16 8.12
C LEU A 179 6.83 -3.87 9.54
N PRO A 180 5.93 -4.71 10.09
CA PRO A 180 5.49 -4.62 11.46
C PRO A 180 6.64 -4.52 12.46
N GLY A 181 6.69 -3.43 13.23
CA GLY A 181 7.76 -3.15 14.20
C GLY A 181 9.04 -2.60 13.58
N GLY A 182 9.04 -2.26 12.30
CA GLY A 182 10.13 -1.56 11.62
C GLY A 182 10.29 -0.10 12.07
N SER A 183 11.36 0.55 11.62
CA SER A 183 11.69 1.93 12.02
C SER A 183 10.99 3.02 11.21
N LEU A 184 10.31 2.69 10.12
CA LEU A 184 9.66 3.67 9.24
C LEU A 184 8.24 4.02 9.70
N ALA A 185 8.09 4.56 10.90
CA ALA A 185 6.81 5.14 11.30
C ALA A 185 6.46 6.36 10.42
N PRO A 186 5.18 6.56 10.03
CA PRO A 186 3.97 5.83 10.43
C PRO A 186 3.59 4.64 9.52
N TYR A 187 4.53 4.12 8.73
CA TYR A 187 4.34 3.06 7.74
C TYR A 187 4.96 1.73 8.15
N ASN A 188 4.96 1.42 9.45
CA ASN A 188 5.65 0.29 10.05
C ASN A 188 4.71 -0.72 10.75
N LEU A 189 3.46 -0.82 10.29
CA LEU A 189 2.48 -1.82 10.73
C LEU A 189 2.13 -2.81 9.61
N GLY A 190 2.90 -2.82 8.52
CA GLY A 190 2.83 -3.78 7.44
C GLY A 190 1.86 -3.45 6.30
N ARG A 191 1.26 -2.26 6.26
CA ARG A 191 0.24 -1.92 5.23
C ARG A 191 0.84 -1.51 3.91
N THR A 192 2.14 -1.23 3.87
CA THR A 192 2.89 -1.17 2.60
C THR A 192 2.79 -2.50 1.85
N ALA A 193 3.04 -3.64 2.50
CA ALA A 193 2.92 -4.94 1.82
C ALA A 193 1.46 -5.24 1.45
N THR A 194 0.49 -4.94 2.33
CA THR A 194 -0.94 -5.07 2.01
C THR A 194 -1.31 -4.25 0.77
N HIS A 195 -0.85 -3.01 0.65
CA HIS A 195 -1.09 -2.14 -0.49
C HIS A 195 -0.50 -2.71 -1.80
N GLU A 196 0.79 -3.05 -1.80
CA GLU A 196 1.46 -3.55 -3.00
C GLU A 196 0.92 -4.92 -3.45
N ILE A 197 0.53 -5.77 -2.50
CA ILE A 197 -0.12 -7.05 -2.83
C ILE A 197 -1.51 -6.80 -3.41
N GLY A 198 -2.22 -5.74 -3.00
CA GLY A 198 -3.46 -5.31 -3.65
C GLY A 198 -3.27 -5.05 -5.15
N HIS A 199 -2.19 -4.38 -5.52
CA HIS A 199 -1.80 -4.22 -6.93
C HIS A 199 -1.43 -5.54 -7.62
N TRP A 200 -0.66 -6.41 -6.96
CA TRP A 200 -0.32 -7.74 -7.49
C TRP A 200 -1.55 -8.62 -7.77
N LEU A 201 -2.62 -8.39 -6.99
CA LEU A 201 -3.94 -9.01 -7.15
C LEU A 201 -4.86 -8.25 -8.15
N GLY A 202 -4.48 -7.05 -8.59
CA GLY A 202 -5.12 -6.33 -9.69
C GLY A 202 -5.89 -5.06 -9.30
N LEU A 203 -5.73 -4.54 -8.08
CA LEU A 203 -6.38 -3.30 -7.65
C LEU A 203 -5.61 -2.06 -8.07
N PHE A 204 -6.31 -1.02 -8.50
CA PHE A 204 -5.71 0.31 -8.65
C PHE A 204 -5.79 1.10 -7.35
N HIS A 205 -5.10 2.23 -7.29
CA HIS A 205 -5.32 3.23 -6.26
C HIS A 205 -6.77 3.73 -6.30
N VAL A 206 -7.41 3.96 -5.15
CA VAL A 206 -8.79 4.49 -5.10
C VAL A 206 -8.93 5.88 -5.72
N PHE A 207 -7.84 6.65 -5.77
CA PHE A 207 -7.78 7.97 -6.40
C PHE A 207 -7.38 7.91 -7.89
N GLN A 208 -7.23 6.71 -8.46
CA GLN A 208 -6.95 6.55 -9.88
C GLN A 208 -8.16 7.03 -10.70
N GLY A 209 -7.94 7.73 -11.81
CA GLY A 209 -9.02 8.20 -12.69
C GLY A 209 -9.71 9.49 -12.24
N GLY A 210 -9.61 9.87 -10.96
CA GLY A 210 -10.13 11.14 -10.46
C GLY A 210 -11.65 11.22 -10.34
N CYS A 211 -12.20 12.43 -10.29
CA CYS A 211 -13.64 12.66 -10.09
C CYS A 211 -14.53 12.33 -11.30
N SER A 212 -13.92 11.97 -12.44
CA SER A 212 -14.61 11.75 -13.70
C SER A 212 -14.20 10.39 -14.29
N GLY A 213 -15.11 9.76 -15.02
CA GLY A 213 -14.85 8.46 -15.65
C GLY A 213 -15.12 7.29 -14.71
N ASN A 214 -14.27 6.26 -14.77
CA ASN A 214 -14.51 4.98 -14.08
C ASN A 214 -13.77 4.84 -12.73
N GLY A 215 -13.10 5.89 -12.26
CA GLY A 215 -12.30 5.85 -11.03
C GLY A 215 -11.23 4.74 -11.08
N ASP A 216 -11.15 3.96 -10.01
CA ASP A 216 -10.30 2.77 -9.87
C ASP A 216 -10.91 1.50 -10.51
N TYR A 217 -11.97 1.65 -11.31
CA TYR A 217 -12.72 0.59 -11.96
C TYR A 217 -13.40 -0.38 -10.98
N VAL A 218 -13.69 0.11 -9.78
CA VAL A 218 -14.51 -0.55 -8.78
C VAL A 218 -15.67 0.38 -8.43
N THR A 219 -16.90 -0.13 -8.44
CA THR A 219 -18.09 0.74 -8.35
C THR A 219 -18.50 1.09 -6.92
N ASP A 220 -18.03 0.31 -5.93
CA ASP A 220 -18.33 0.52 -4.50
C ASP A 220 -17.21 1.29 -3.76
N THR A 221 -16.24 1.83 -4.50
CA THR A 221 -15.25 2.81 -4.07
C THR A 221 -15.69 4.19 -4.57
N PRO A 222 -15.98 5.16 -3.68
CA PRO A 222 -16.27 6.54 -4.06
C PRO A 222 -15.20 7.15 -4.97
N ALA A 223 -15.62 8.02 -5.88
CA ALA A 223 -14.69 8.73 -6.75
C ALA A 223 -13.80 9.66 -5.93
N GLN A 224 -12.49 9.60 -6.15
CA GLN A 224 -11.48 10.34 -5.41
C GLN A 224 -10.43 10.88 -6.37
N SER A 225 -10.01 12.14 -6.21
CA SER A 225 -9.01 12.79 -7.10
C SER A 225 -7.64 12.97 -6.48
N THR A 226 -7.53 12.86 -5.16
CA THR A 226 -6.27 13.02 -4.45
C THR A 226 -6.07 11.90 -3.44
N ALA A 227 -4.84 11.41 -3.35
CA ALA A 227 -4.46 10.47 -2.31
C ALA A 227 -4.57 11.12 -0.91
N THR A 228 -5.05 10.35 0.06
CA THR A 228 -5.15 10.80 1.45
C THR A 228 -3.77 10.72 2.12
N SER A 229 -3.42 11.70 2.94
CA SER A 229 -2.20 11.68 3.75
C SER A 229 -2.54 11.76 5.24
N GLY A 230 -1.81 11.00 6.07
CA GLY A 230 -2.05 10.95 7.50
C GLY A 230 -3.27 10.09 7.86
N CYS A 231 -4.07 10.60 8.80
CA CYS A 231 -5.22 9.91 9.41
C CYS A 231 -6.43 10.84 9.57
N PRO A 232 -6.91 11.51 8.51
CA PRO A 232 -8.09 12.35 8.63
C PRO A 232 -9.32 11.50 8.96
N SER A 233 -10.28 12.06 9.71
CA SER A 233 -11.58 11.42 9.96
C SER A 233 -12.46 11.37 8.72
N SER A 234 -12.26 12.30 7.78
CA SER A 234 -12.95 12.35 6.49
C SER A 234 -12.16 13.22 5.50
N GLN A 235 -12.25 12.88 4.23
CA GLN A 235 -11.81 13.71 3.11
C GLN A 235 -12.87 13.59 2.01
N ASP A 236 -13.12 14.65 1.25
CA ASP A 236 -13.98 14.62 0.08
C ASP A 236 -13.31 15.47 -0.99
N SER A 237 -12.70 14.79 -1.96
CA SER A 237 -11.95 15.40 -3.06
C SER A 237 -12.79 15.55 -4.33
N CYS A 238 -14.01 15.00 -4.34
CA CYS A 238 -14.89 14.94 -5.51
C CYS A 238 -16.33 15.26 -5.13
N SER A 239 -16.75 16.51 -5.37
CA SER A 239 -18.11 16.97 -5.11
C SER A 239 -19.18 16.05 -5.72
N GLY A 240 -20.01 15.46 -4.86
CA GLY A 240 -21.08 14.53 -5.27
C GLY A 240 -20.64 13.09 -5.54
N GLY A 241 -19.34 12.77 -5.40
CA GLY A 241 -18.78 11.43 -5.57
C GLY A 241 -18.86 10.53 -4.33
N GLY A 242 -19.18 11.12 -3.17
CA GLY A 242 -19.12 10.47 -1.85
C GLY A 242 -17.84 10.84 -1.09
N VAL A 243 -17.78 10.47 0.19
CA VAL A 243 -16.56 10.68 1.00
C VAL A 243 -15.45 9.78 0.47
N ASP A 244 -14.25 10.32 0.34
CA ASP A 244 -13.05 9.61 -0.12
C ASP A 244 -12.82 8.33 0.71
N SER A 245 -12.18 7.35 0.08
CA SER A 245 -11.91 6.03 0.68
C SER A 245 -10.70 6.07 1.64
N VAL A 246 -10.70 6.99 2.60
CA VAL A 246 -9.55 7.31 3.48
C VAL A 246 -9.03 6.14 4.32
N HIS A 247 -9.87 5.11 4.55
CA HIS A 247 -9.52 3.88 5.29
C HIS A 247 -9.18 2.69 4.39
N ASN A 248 -9.24 2.85 3.07
CA ASN A 248 -9.00 1.78 2.12
C ASN A 248 -7.51 1.46 2.01
N TYR A 249 -7.17 0.18 1.91
CA TYR A 249 -5.78 -0.24 1.76
C TYR A 249 -5.12 0.23 0.46
N MET A 250 -5.90 0.64 -0.54
CA MET A 250 -5.40 1.18 -1.82
C MET A 250 -5.30 2.72 -1.84
N ASP A 251 -5.47 3.39 -0.68
CA ASP A 251 -5.15 4.81 -0.49
C ASP A 251 -3.74 4.99 0.14
N TYR A 252 -3.32 6.23 0.39
CA TYR A 252 -2.01 6.61 0.92
C TYR A 252 -1.99 7.03 2.40
N SER A 253 -3.09 6.79 3.12
CA SER A 253 -3.17 6.99 4.56
C SER A 253 -2.07 6.26 5.33
N ASN A 254 -1.82 6.70 6.57
CA ASN A 254 -0.93 6.00 7.49
C ASN A 254 -1.44 4.58 7.76
N ASP A 255 -0.53 3.65 8.06
CA ASP A 255 -0.88 2.24 8.27
C ASP A 255 -1.97 2.05 9.33
N SER A 256 -1.96 2.86 10.40
CA SER A 256 -2.92 2.77 11.51
C SER A 256 -4.35 3.13 11.13
N CYS A 257 -4.55 3.75 9.97
CA CYS A 257 -5.83 4.25 9.51
C CYS A 257 -6.39 3.47 8.32
N MET A 258 -5.61 2.53 7.77
CA MET A 258 -6.06 1.62 6.71
C MET A 258 -6.58 0.33 7.33
N ASN A 259 -7.80 -0.07 6.99
CA ASN A 259 -8.43 -1.24 7.63
C ASN A 259 -9.38 -2.05 6.74
N GLN A 260 -9.54 -1.71 5.45
CA GLN A 260 -10.49 -2.40 4.58
C GLN A 260 -10.15 -2.38 3.10
N PHE A 261 -10.59 -3.41 2.40
CA PHE A 261 -10.96 -3.39 0.99
C PHE A 261 -12.49 -3.34 0.85
N SER A 262 -12.98 -2.97 -0.33
CA SER A 262 -14.41 -3.06 -0.68
C SER A 262 -14.79 -4.46 -1.20
N SER A 263 -16.09 -4.73 -1.32
CA SER A 263 -16.59 -5.99 -1.89
C SER A 263 -16.31 -6.09 -3.39
N GLY A 264 -16.36 -4.97 -4.10
CA GLY A 264 -16.00 -4.86 -5.51
C GLY A 264 -14.51 -5.07 -5.74
N GLN A 265 -13.66 -4.56 -4.85
CA GLN A 265 -12.22 -4.83 -4.88
C GLN A 265 -11.94 -6.33 -4.70
N ALA A 266 -12.61 -7.00 -3.76
CA ALA A 266 -12.47 -8.45 -3.60
C ALA A 266 -12.89 -9.22 -4.86
N THR A 267 -14.02 -8.85 -5.47
CA THR A 267 -14.50 -9.45 -6.73
C THR A 267 -13.49 -9.26 -7.86
N ARG A 268 -12.91 -8.05 -7.98
CA ARG A 268 -11.87 -7.74 -8.96
C ARG A 268 -10.63 -8.61 -8.75
N MET A 269 -10.09 -8.66 -7.53
CA MET A 269 -8.93 -9.50 -7.21
C MET A 269 -9.17 -10.96 -7.61
N GLN A 270 -10.33 -11.49 -7.24
CA GLN A 270 -10.73 -12.87 -7.51
C GLN A 270 -10.86 -13.14 -9.02
N ALA A 271 -11.50 -12.27 -9.79
CA ALA A 271 -11.63 -12.46 -11.23
C ALA A 271 -10.26 -12.46 -11.95
N LEU A 272 -9.42 -11.46 -11.64
CA LEU A 272 -8.16 -11.26 -12.34
C LEU A 272 -7.13 -12.33 -11.97
N THR A 273 -7.03 -12.70 -10.70
CA THR A 273 -6.07 -13.75 -10.30
C THR A 273 -6.49 -15.16 -10.72
N LYS A 274 -7.79 -15.42 -10.89
CA LYS A 274 -8.28 -16.69 -11.46
C LYS A 274 -7.77 -16.83 -12.90
N THR A 275 -7.82 -15.72 -13.64
CA THR A 275 -7.47 -15.70 -15.06
C THR A 275 -5.97 -15.69 -15.28
N TYR A 276 -5.25 -14.78 -14.63
CA TYR A 276 -3.85 -14.52 -14.92
C TYR A 276 -2.86 -15.31 -14.07
N ARG A 277 -3.30 -15.77 -12.89
CA ARG A 277 -2.43 -16.45 -11.91
C ARG A 277 -2.84 -17.88 -11.63
N GLY A 278 -4.04 -18.29 -12.05
CA GLY A 278 -4.56 -19.65 -11.83
C GLY A 278 -4.79 -19.99 -10.36
N ILE A 279 -4.95 -18.97 -9.51
CA ILE A 279 -5.34 -19.11 -8.09
C ILE A 279 -6.80 -18.78 -7.92
#